data_AF-A0A7J4TSA8-F1
#
_entry.id   AF-A0A7J4TSA8-F1
#
_cell.length_a   1.000
_cell.length_b   1.000
_cell.length_c   1.000
_cell.angle_alpha   90.00
_cell.angle_beta   90.00
_cell.angle_gamma   90.00
#
_symmetry.space_group_name_H-M   'P 1'
#
loop_
_entity.id
_entity.type
_entity.pdbx_description
1 polymer ?
#
loop_
_entity_poly.entity_id
_entity_poly.type
_entity_poly.pdbx_seq_one_letter_code
_entity_poly.pdbx_strand_id
1 'polypeptide(L)' 'MRIMLRWLHAWPVPEQLAVGHVKEAFDEEGNLTQEDIKDRLQALVTSVLNTASMLNS' A
#
# COMPACT_ATOMS: atom_id res chain seq x y z
N MET A 1 -5.26 -0.13 -9.97
CA MET A 1 -5.24 -1.62 -9.98
C MET A 1 -6.50 -2.30 -9.42
N ARG A 2 -7.45 -1.60 -8.75
CA ARG A 2 -8.65 -2.23 -8.15
C ARG A 2 -9.53 -3.03 -9.11
N ILE A 3 -9.70 -2.56 -10.35
CA ILE A 3 -10.56 -3.25 -11.34
C ILE A 3 -10.03 -4.65 -11.61
N MET A 4 -8.72 -4.81 -11.80
CA MET A 4 -8.11 -6.13 -12.02
C MET A 4 -8.32 -7.06 -10.82
N LEU A 5 -8.19 -6.55 -9.60
CA LEU A 5 -8.43 -7.32 -8.37
C LEU A 5 -9.86 -7.84 -8.29
N ARG A 6 -10.85 -7.07 -8.78
CA ARG A 6 -12.23 -7.54 -8.87
C ARG A 6 -12.40 -8.70 -9.86
N TRP A 7 -11.72 -8.65 -11.01
CA TRP A 7 -11.75 -9.75 -11.99
C TRP A 7 -11.07 -11.02 -11.45
N LEU A 8 -10.06 -10.85 -10.60
CA LEU A 8 -9.41 -11.95 -9.87
C LEU A 8 -10.22 -12.44 -8.65
N HIS A 9 -11.40 -11.87 -8.40
CA HIS A 9 -12.22 -12.13 -7.21
C HIS A 9 -11.46 -11.95 -5.89
N ALA A 10 -10.48 -11.05 -5.87
CA ALA A 10 -9.75 -10.68 -4.66
C ALA A 10 -10.55 -9.66 -3.82
N TRP A 11 -10.17 -9.52 -2.54
CA TRP A 11 -10.70 -8.50 -1.63
C TRP A 11 -9.68 -7.36 -1.43
N PRO A 12 -9.76 -6.27 -2.20
CA PRO A 12 -8.83 -5.15 -2.06
C PRO A 12 -9.21 -4.22 -0.90
N VAL A 13 -8.25 -3.90 -0.03
CA VAL A 13 -8.44 -2.91 1.05
C VAL A 13 -8.65 -1.49 0.53
N PRO A 14 -9.39 -0.59 1.20
CA PRO A 14 -9.71 0.76 0.71
C PRO A 14 -8.52 1.70 0.47
N GLU A 15 -7.44 1.50 1.21
CA GLU A 15 -6.22 2.31 1.14
C GLU A 15 -5.48 2.08 -0.18
N GLN A 16 -4.83 3.14 -0.67
CA GLN A 16 -4.00 3.09 -1.87
C GLN A 16 -2.74 3.93 -1.68
N LEU A 17 -1.62 3.40 -2.19
CA LEU A 17 -0.36 4.11 -2.25
C LEU A 17 -0.08 4.53 -3.69
N ALA A 18 0.14 5.82 -3.88
CA ALA A 18 0.62 6.40 -5.12
C ALA A 18 1.78 7.33 -4.77
N VAL A 19 2.95 7.08 -5.35
CA VAL A 19 4.17 7.83 -5.12
C VAL A 19 4.44 8.69 -6.35
N GLY A 20 4.27 10.01 -6.19
CA GLY A 20 4.74 10.99 -7.15
C GLY A 20 6.25 11.19 -7.05
N HIS A 21 6.88 11.80 -8.06
CA HIS A 21 8.29 12.21 -8.01
C HIS A 21 9.23 11.11 -7.47
N VAL A 22 9.12 9.89 -8.02
CA VAL A 22 9.78 8.69 -7.49
C VAL A 22 11.30 8.86 -7.29
N LYS A 23 11.97 9.66 -8.10
CA LYS A 23 13.42 9.93 -7.94
C LYS A 23 13.77 10.73 -6.68
N GLU A 24 12.83 11.53 -6.18
CA GLU A 24 13.00 12.38 -5.00
C GLU A 24 12.46 11.69 -3.74
N ALA A 25 11.53 10.75 -3.90
CA ALA A 25 10.92 10.00 -2.80
C ALA A 25 11.82 8.89 -2.22
N PHE A 26 12.84 8.47 -2.98
CA PHE A 26 13.78 7.42 -2.60
C PHE A 26 15.21 7.97 -2.56
N ASP A 27 16.00 7.56 -1.58
CA ASP A 27 17.42 7.89 -1.51
C ASP A 27 18.28 6.99 -2.42
N GLU A 28 19.59 7.22 -2.44
CA GLU A 28 20.55 6.44 -3.23
C GLU A 28 20.66 4.97 -2.78
N GLU A 29 20.28 4.66 -1.54
CA GLU A 29 20.22 3.31 -0.99
C GLU A 29 18.88 2.61 -1.30
N GLY A 30 17.91 3.34 -1.86
CA GLY A 30 16.58 2.86 -2.19
C GLY A 30 15.60 2.88 -1.02
N ASN A 31 15.92 3.56 0.08
CA ASN A 31 14.98 3.77 1.17
C ASN A 31 13.99 4.87 0.79
N LEU A 32 12.72 4.66 1.14
CA LEU A 32 11.71 5.71 1.09
C LEU A 32 12.07 6.76 2.14
N THR A 33 12.19 8.02 1.77
CA THR A 33 12.60 9.08 2.71
C THR A 33 11.44 9.95 3.16
N GLN A 34 10.44 10.17 2.29
CA GLN A 34 9.30 11.04 2.59
C GLN A 34 8.34 10.44 3.63
N GLU A 35 8.08 11.22 4.68
CA GLU A 35 7.33 10.80 5.86
C GLU A 35 5.83 10.62 5.59
N ASP A 36 5.23 11.49 4.77
CA ASP A 36 3.82 11.38 4.36
C ASP A 36 3.54 10.08 3.57
N ILE A 37 4.49 9.67 2.72
CA ILE A 37 4.38 8.42 1.96
C ILE A 37 4.55 7.23 2.90
N LYS A 38 5.45 7.31 3.89
CA LYS A 38 5.63 6.28 4.92
C LYS A 38 4.35 6.08 5.72
N ASP A 39 3.70 7.15 6.16
CA ASP A 39 2.45 7.07 6.93
C ASP A 39 1.34 6.41 6.12
N ARG A 40 1.21 6.77 4.84
CA ARG A 40 0.22 6.15 3.93
C ARG A 40 0.54 4.68 3.65
N LEU A 41 1.82 4.34 3.50
CA LEU A 41 2.27 2.96 3.36
C LEU A 41 1.94 2.15 4.62
N GLN A 42 2.20 2.71 5.80
CA GLN A 42 1.89 2.08 7.09
C GLN A 42 0.40 1.80 7.20
N ALA A 43 -0.46 2.79 6.93
CA ALA A 43 -1.91 2.62 6.96
C ALA A 43 -2.38 1.51 5.99
N LEU A 44 -1.83 1.47 4.78
CA LEU A 44 -2.15 0.43 3.80
C LEU A 44 -1.75 -0.96 4.31
N VAL A 45 -0.54 -1.12 4.85
CA VAL A 45 -0.06 -2.41 5.38
C VAL A 45 -0.93 -2.86 6.56
N THR A 46 -1.25 -1.95 7.48
CA THR A 46 -2.13 -2.24 8.62
C THR A 46 -3.50 -2.73 8.14
N SER A 47 -4.13 -2.05 7.18
CA SER A 47 -5.42 -2.48 6.64
C SER A 47 -5.35 -3.83 5.93
N VAL A 48 -4.27 -4.12 5.20
CA VAL A 48 -4.05 -5.45 4.57
C VAL A 48 -3.94 -6.54 5.62
N LEU A 49 -3.11 -6.35 6.66
CA LEU A 49 -2.91 -7.33 7.72
C LEU A 49 -4.20 -7.60 8.49
N ASN A 50 -4.94 -6.54 8.85
CA ASN A 50 -6.22 -6.68 9.53
C ASN A 50 -7.23 -7.46 8.68
N THR A 51 -7.35 -7.12 7.40
CA THR A 51 -8.27 -7.81 6.48
C THR A 51 -7.87 -9.27 6.28
N ALA A 52 -6.58 -9.55 6.13
CA ALA A 52 -6.07 -10.93 6.02
C ALA A 52 -6.35 -11.74 7.28
N SER A 53 -6.16 -11.15 8.46
CA SER A 53 -6.47 -11.80 9.74
C SER A 53 -7.97 -12.11 9.86
N MET A 54 -8.85 -11.20 9.44
CA MET A 54 -10.31 -11.41 9.46
C MET A 54 -10.78 -12.48 8.48
N LEU A 55 -10.09 -12.66 7.35
CA LEU A 55 -10.43 -13.68 6.35
C LEU A 55 -9.91 -15.08 6.72
N ASN A 56 -8.95 -15.17 7.64
CA ASN A 56 -8.35 -16.42 8.10
C ASN A 56 -8.99 -16.97 9.40
N SER A 57 -9.93 -16.22 9.98
CA SER A 57 -10.69 -16.59 11.19
C SER A 57 -12.07 -17.10 10.83
#